data_AF-E4KYW5-F1
#
_entry.id   AF-E4KYW5-F1
#
_cell.length_a   1.000
_cell.length_b   1.000
_cell.length_c   1.000
_cell.angle_alpha   90.00
_cell.angle_beta   90.00
_cell.angle_gamma   90.00
#
_symmetry.space_group_name_H-M   'P 1'
#
loop_
_entity.id
_entity.type
_entity.pdbx_description
1 polymer ?
#
loop_
_entity_poly.entity_id
_entity_poly.type
_entity_poly.pdbx_seq_one_letter_code
_entity_poly.pdbx_strand_id
1 'polypeptide(L)' 'MTNRFRNKRIEIKVTKEEKEVFEKKMKLADCKTMSHFLRKCVLEKEIYVVDLEPFRNLQ' A
#
# COMPACT_ATOMS: atom_id res chain seq x y z
N MET A 1 -14.49 -8.02 -7.37
CA MET A 1 -13.91 -7.27 -8.51
C MET A 1 -13.42 -8.26 -9.55
N THR A 2 -14.32 -8.70 -10.43
CA THR A 2 -14.12 -9.87 -11.29
C THR A 2 -13.25 -9.59 -12.52
N ASN A 3 -12.94 -8.32 -12.83
CA ASN A 3 -12.23 -7.93 -14.07
C ASN A 3 -11.08 -6.91 -13.84
N ARG A 4 -10.17 -7.11 -12.88
CA ARG A 4 -8.94 -6.30 -12.78
C ARG A 4 -7.71 -7.10 -13.24
N PHE A 5 -7.65 -7.44 -14.52
CA PHE A 5 -6.42 -7.92 -15.12
C PHE A 5 -5.44 -6.75 -15.27
N ARG A 6 -4.27 -6.88 -14.64
CA ARG A 6 -3.18 -5.90 -14.77
C ARG A 6 -2.13 -6.47 -15.72
N ASN A 7 -2.22 -6.06 -16.97
CA ASN A 7 -1.38 -6.60 -18.05
C ASN A 7 0.08 -6.13 -17.98
N LYS A 8 0.37 -5.05 -17.24
CA LYS A 8 1.72 -4.53 -17.04
C LYS A 8 2.21 -4.79 -15.62
N ARG A 9 3.42 -5.35 -15.53
CA ARG A 9 4.10 -5.63 -14.25
C ARG A 9 5.05 -4.49 -13.91
N ILE A 10 5.12 -4.17 -12.63
CA ILE A 10 6.13 -3.26 -12.06
C ILE A 10 7.07 -4.13 -11.24
N GLU A 11 8.36 -4.06 -11.57
CA GLU A 11 9.42 -4.76 -10.86
C GLU A 11 10.44 -3.73 -10.38
N ILE A 12 10.85 -3.85 -9.12
CA ILE A 12 11.86 -2.98 -8.49
C ILE A 12 12.90 -3.91 -7.89
N LYS A 13 14.16 -3.72 -8.28
CA LYS A 13 15.29 -4.42 -7.68
C LYS A 13 15.74 -3.64 -6.45
N VAL A 14 15.85 -4.34 -5.33
CA VAL A 14 16.24 -3.77 -4.05
C VAL A 14 17.27 -4.67 -3.39
N THR A 15 18.13 -4.07 -2.59
CA THR A 15 19.01 -4.75 -1.65
C THR A 15 18.20 -5.31 -0.48
N LYS A 16 18.85 -6.13 0.37
CA LYS A 16 18.18 -6.69 1.56
C LYS A 16 17.77 -5.59 2.55
N GLU A 17 18.64 -4.60 2.76
CA GLU A 17 18.40 -3.47 3.67
C GLU A 17 17.21 -2.63 3.19
N GLU A 18 17.16 -2.31 1.90
CA GLU A 18 16.03 -1.59 1.32
C GLU A 18 14.74 -2.40 1.45
N LYS A 19 14.77 -3.72 1.22
CA LYS A 19 13.58 -4.56 1.37
C LYS A 19 12.98 -4.48 2.78
N GLU A 20 13.80 -4.47 3.82
CA GLU A 20 13.33 -4.31 5.20
C GLU A 20 12.66 -2.96 5.43
N VAL A 21 13.19 -1.89 4.84
CA VAL A 21 12.57 -0.56 4.91
C VAL A 21 11.19 -0.57 4.24
N PHE A 22 11.05 -1.22 3.07
CA PHE A 22 9.76 -1.36 2.40
C PHE A 22 8.76 -2.16 3.24
N GLU A 23 9.18 -3.25 3.89
CA GLU A 23 8.30 -4.06 4.74
C GLU A 23 7.83 -3.30 5.99
N LYS A 24 8.72 -2.52 6.62
CA LYS A 24 8.36 -1.65 7.76
C LYS A 24 7.35 -0.58 7.32
N LYS A 25 7.60 0.10 6.21
CA LYS A 25 6.69 1.14 5.68
C LYS A 25 5.35 0.56 5.22
N MET A 26 5.33 -0.64 4.65
CA MET A 26 4.09 -1.33 4.27
C MET A 26 3.18 -1.59 5.48
N LYS A 27 3.75 -2.02 6.61
CA LYS A 27 3.01 -2.23 7.86
C LYS A 27 2.46 -0.92 8.42
N LEU A 28 3.26 0.15 8.39
CA LEU A 28 2.82 1.48 8.85
C LEU A 28 1.68 2.05 8.00
N ALA A 29 1.66 1.77 6.70
CA ALA A 29 0.61 2.21 5.78
C ALA A 29 -0.64 1.29 5.77
N ASP A 30 -0.76 0.38 6.74
CA ASP A 30 -1.83 -0.63 6.84
C ASP A 30 -2.11 -1.39 5.53
N CYS A 31 -1.05 -1.70 4.79
CA CYS A 31 -1.15 -2.37 3.50
C CYS A 31 -1.02 -3.87 3.65
N LYS A 32 -2.06 -4.62 3.23
CA LYS A 32 -2.08 -6.10 3.28
C LYS A 32 -1.00 -6.79 2.45
N THR A 33 -0.55 -6.18 1.35
CA THR A 33 0.46 -6.77 0.45
C THR A 33 1.41 -5.71 -0.09
N MET A 34 2.65 -6.12 -0.41
CA MET A 34 3.66 -5.24 -1.01
C MET A 34 3.17 -4.64 -2.34
N SER A 35 2.42 -5.41 -3.12
CA SER A 35 1.84 -4.93 -4.38
C SER A 35 0.78 -3.85 -4.18
N HIS A 36 0.06 -3.86 -3.06
CA HIS A 36 -0.86 -2.78 -2.70
C HIS A 36 -0.08 -1.54 -2.27
N PHE A 37 0.91 -1.70 -1.39
CA PHE A 37 1.77 -0.63 -0.91
C PHE A 37 2.50 0.10 -2.04
N LEU A 38 3.20 -0.64 -2.92
CA LEU A 38 3.94 -0.06 -4.05
C LEU A 38 3.04 0.75 -4.98
N ARG A 39 1.80 0.30 -5.19
CA ARG A 39 0.85 1.06 -6.03
C ARG A 39 0.39 2.34 -5.36
N LYS A 40 0.16 2.34 -4.05
CA LYS A 40 -0.12 3.56 -3.30
C LYS A 40 1.07 4.52 -3.41
N CYS A 41 2.29 4.05 -3.17
CA CYS A 41 3.48 4.91 -3.27
C CYS A 41 3.70 5.53 -4.66
N VAL A 42 3.36 4.81 -5.74
CA VAL A 42 3.58 5.29 -7.12
C VAL A 42 2.43 6.17 -7.62
N LEU A 43 1.19 5.86 -7.23
CA LEU A 43 -0.01 6.52 -7.77
C LEU A 43 -0.55 7.64 -6.87
N GLU A 44 -0.31 7.57 -5.56
CA GLU A 44 -0.78 8.57 -4.60
C GLU A 44 0.36 9.57 -4.29
N LYS A 45 0.01 10.85 -4.16
CA LYS A 45 0.98 11.91 -3.81
C LYS A 45 1.45 11.80 -2.37
N GLU A 46 0.53 11.53 -1.45
CA GLU A 46 0.76 11.27 -0.03
C GLU A 46 -0.17 10.13 0.42
N ILE A 47 0.34 9.21 1.25
CA ILE A 47 -0.45 8.09 1.77
C ILE A 47 -0.99 8.49 3.14
N TYR A 48 -2.30 8.74 3.23
CA TYR A 48 -2.98 9.03 4.49
C TYR A 48 -3.66 7.78 5.04
N VAL A 49 -3.51 7.55 6.35
CA VAL A 49 -4.28 6.57 7.11
C VAL A 49 -5.29 7.35 7.95
N VAL A 50 -6.58 7.18 7.66
CA VAL A 50 -7.67 7.87 8.37
C VAL A 50 -8.42 6.84 9.20
N ASP A 51 -8.48 7.08 10.50
CA ASP A 51 -9.32 6.29 11.40
C ASP A 51 -10.77 6.76 11.30
N LEU A 52 -11.65 5.85 10.87
CA LEU A 52 -13.09 6.10 10.75
C LEU A 52 -13.89 5.52 11.92
N GLU A 53 -13.23 4.86 12.87
CA GLU A 53 -13.87 4.30 14.06
C GLU A 53 -14.69 5.33 14.87
N PRO A 54 -14.23 6.58 15.07
CA PRO A 54 -15.01 7.61 15.78
C PRO A 54 -16.33 7.97 15.10
N PHE A 55 -16.46 7.77 13.79
CA PHE A 55 -17.65 8.13 13.02
C PHE A 55 -18.66 6.98 12.90
N ARG A 56 -18.34 5.80 13.44
CA ARG A 56 -19.15 4.59 13.28
C ARG A 56 -20.57 4.70 13.86
N ASN A 57 -20.75 5.51 14.90
CA ASN A 57 -22.02 5.67 15.61
C ASN A 57 -22.87 6.85 15.10
N LEU A 58 -22.42 7.57 14.07
CA LEU A 58 -23.15 8.70 13.47
C LEU A 58 -24.13 8.26 12.36
N GLN A 59 -24.37 6.95 12.20
CA GLN A 59 -25.17 6.37 11.13
C GLN A 59 -26.64 6.19 11.51
#